data_AF-A0A7S7TUQ1-F1
#
_entry.id   AF-A0A7S7TUQ1-F1
#
_cell.length_a   1.000
_cell.length_b   1.000
_cell.length_c   1.000
_cell.angle_alpha   90.00
_cell.angle_beta   90.00
_cell.angle_gamma   90.00
#
_symmetry.space_group_name_H-M   'P 1'
#
loop_
_entity.id
_entity.type
_entity.pdbx_description
1 polymer ?
#
loop_
_entity_poly.entity_id
_entity_poly.type
_entity_poly.pdbx_seq_one_letter_code
_entity_poly.pdbx_strand_id
1 'polypeptide(L)' 'MTDTTAETARLMKVAEAIVHEMDRQGVAEMLAERGFKIMDLAKVVMRAADGDVIPFRGP' A
#
# COMPACT_ATOMS: atom_id res chain seq x y z
N MET A 1 -11.90 -3.97 -21.80
CA MET A 1 -12.73 -3.51 -20.66
C MET A 1 -12.84 -4.56 -19.55
N THR A 2 -12.97 -5.85 -19.87
CA THR A 2 -13.03 -6.94 -18.87
C THR A 2 -11.69 -7.23 -18.18
N ASP A 3 -10.56 -7.11 -18.90
CA ASP A 3 -9.23 -7.42 -18.33
C ASP A 3 -8.80 -6.47 -17.23
N THR A 4 -9.01 -5.15 -17.40
CA THR A 4 -8.64 -4.14 -16.41
C THR A 4 -9.42 -4.33 -15.10
N THR A 5 -10.72 -4.64 -15.17
CA THR A 5 -11.53 -4.91 -13.97
C THR A 5 -11.06 -6.16 -13.24
N ALA A 6 -10.73 -7.22 -13.97
CA ALA A 6 -10.23 -8.46 -13.38
C ALA A 6 -8.83 -8.29 -12.76
N GLU A 7 -7.97 -7.47 -13.38
CA GLU A 7 -6.66 -7.12 -12.86
C GLU A 7 -6.75 -6.29 -11.58
N THR A 8 -7.56 -5.23 -11.56
CA THR A 8 -7.82 -4.43 -10.35
C THR A 8 -8.37 -5.30 -9.23
N ALA A 9 -9.30 -6.21 -9.50
CA ALA A 9 -9.84 -7.11 -8.49
C ALA A 9 -8.77 -8.06 -7.90
N ARG A 10 -7.82 -8.55 -8.72
CA ARG A 10 -6.69 -9.36 -8.23
C ARG A 10 -5.75 -8.53 -7.36
N LEU A 11 -5.43 -7.31 -7.77
CA LEU A 11 -4.58 -6.40 -7.01
C LEU A 11 -5.20 -6.04 -5.65
N MET A 12 -6.51 -5.79 -5.61
CA MET A 12 -7.23 -5.53 -4.35
C MET A 12 -7.16 -6.74 -3.39
N LYS A 13 -7.32 -7.97 -3.89
CA LYS A 13 -7.16 -9.17 -3.06
C LYS A 13 -5.75 -9.33 -2.50
N VAL A 14 -4.73 -8.98 -3.27
CA VAL A 14 -3.33 -9.01 -2.81
C VAL A 14 -3.11 -7.94 -1.74
N ALA A 15 -3.63 -6.73 -1.93
CA ALA A 15 -3.54 -5.66 -0.94
C ALA A 15 -4.25 -6.04 0.38
N GLU A 16 -5.44 -6.61 0.31
CA GLU A 16 -6.18 -7.13 1.47
C GLU A 16 -5.39 -8.21 2.21
N ALA A 17 -4.79 -9.16 1.49
CA ALA A 17 -3.98 -10.22 2.09
C ALA A 17 -2.73 -9.68 2.82
N ILE A 18 -2.07 -8.67 2.24
CA ILE A 18 -0.91 -8.01 2.86
C ILE A 18 -1.33 -7.28 4.14
N VAL A 19 -2.41 -6.50 4.08
CA VAL A 19 -2.92 -5.76 5.25
C VAL A 19 -3.33 -6.73 6.37
N HIS A 20 -4.03 -7.81 6.02
CA HIS A 20 -4.43 -8.83 6.97
C HIS A 20 -3.23 -9.49 7.66
N GLU A 21 -2.17 -9.77 6.90
CA GLU A 21 -0.95 -10.38 7.45
C GLU A 21 -0.15 -9.40 8.32
N MET A 22 -0.10 -8.12 7.94
CA MET A 22 0.52 -7.07 8.75
C MET A 22 -0.18 -6.89 10.11
N ASP A 23 -1.51 -6.97 10.13
CA ASP A 23 -2.31 -6.93 11.35
C ASP A 23 -2.08 -8.19 12.20
N ARG A 24 -2.17 -9.38 11.58
CA ARG A 24 -1.93 -10.68 12.25
C ARG A 24 -0.56 -10.78 12.92
N GLN A 25 0.46 -10.16 12.33
CA GLN A 25 1.82 -10.14 12.86
C GLN A 25 2.10 -8.99 13.85
N GLY A 26 1.12 -8.11 14.12
CA GLY A 26 1.31 -6.95 14.99
C GLY A 26 2.24 -5.87 14.41
N VAL A 27 2.50 -5.91 13.10
CA VAL A 27 3.40 -4.96 12.42
C VAL A 27 2.79 -3.56 12.45
N ALA A 28 1.47 -3.44 12.33
CA ALA A 28 0.79 -2.15 12.37
C ALA A 28 0.97 -1.43 13.72
N GLU A 29 0.83 -2.16 14.83
CA GLU A 29 1.06 -1.64 16.18
C GLU A 29 2.54 -1.28 16.40
N MET A 30 3.46 -2.17 16.00
CA MET A 30 4.90 -1.92 16.11
C MET A 30 5.35 -0.68 15.33
N LEU A 31 4.82 -0.47 14.13
CA LEU A 31 5.11 0.72 13.32
C LEU A 31 4.55 1.98 13.99
N ALA A 32 3.33 1.93 14.53
CA ALA A 32 2.73 3.06 15.24
C ALA A 32 3.55 3.47 16.49
N GLU A 33 4.02 2.51 17.28
CA GLU A 33 4.88 2.75 18.45
C GLU A 33 6.21 3.42 18.08
N ARG A 34 6.73 3.16 16.87
CA ARG A 34 7.94 3.79 16.35
C ARG A 34 7.68 5.16 15.72
N GLY A 35 6.45 5.68 15.83
CA GLY A 35 6.05 6.96 15.24
C GLY A 35 5.91 6.90 13.72
N PHE A 36 5.87 5.70 13.13
CA PHE A 36 5.68 5.53 11.70
C PHE A 36 4.24 5.87 11.33
N LYS A 37 4.08 6.85 10.46
CA LYS A 37 2.77 7.31 10.01
C LYS A 37 2.26 6.41 8.88
N ILE A 38 1.68 5.27 9.23
CA ILE A 38 1.10 4.29 8.27
C ILE A 38 0.15 4.98 7.28
N MET A 39 -0.63 5.94 7.74
CA MET A 39 -1.55 6.70 6.90
C MET A 39 -0.85 7.54 5.82
N ASP A 40 0.37 8.01 6.08
CA ASP A 40 1.15 8.74 5.08
C ASP A 40 1.74 7.78 4.04
N LEU A 41 2.18 6.58 4.45
CA LEU A 41 2.59 5.51 3.53
C LEU A 41 1.42 5.11 2.61
N ALA A 42 0.23 4.90 3.15
CA ALA A 42 -0.95 4.52 2.37
C ALA A 42 -1.28 5.56 1.27
N LYS A 43 -1.20 6.86 1.61
CA LYS A 43 -1.40 7.95 0.64
C LYS A 43 -0.36 7.93 -0.48
N VAL A 44 0.91 7.67 -0.16
CA VAL A 44 1.98 7.57 -1.15
C VAL A 44 1.77 6.37 -2.07
N VAL A 45 1.39 5.21 -1.52
CA VAL A 45 1.12 4.00 -2.31
C VAL A 45 -0.06 4.20 -3.26
N MET A 46 -1.15 4.82 -2.80
CA MET A 46 -2.30 5.14 -3.67
C MET A 46 -1.91 6.09 -4.81
N ARG A 47 -1.19 7.18 -4.51
CA ARG A 47 -0.67 8.09 -5.55
C ARG A 47 0.23 7.38 -6.55
N ALA A 48 1.11 6.49 -6.08
CA ALA A 48 1.96 5.71 -6.95
C ALA A 48 1.16 4.75 -7.85
N ALA A 49 0.11 4.13 -7.32
CA ALA A 49 -0.80 3.28 -8.11
C ALA A 49 -1.59 4.09 -9.15
N ASP A 50 -1.94 5.33 -8.84
CA ASP A 50 -2.56 6.29 -9.77
C ASP A 50 -1.55 6.87 -10.79
N GLY A 51 -0.29 6.45 -10.75
CA GLY A 51 0.78 6.92 -11.64
C GLY A 51 1.40 8.26 -11.23
N ASP A 52 1.00 8.83 -10.10
CA ASP A 52 1.58 10.04 -9.49
C ASP A 52 2.78 9.66 -8.61
N VAL A 53 3.84 9.19 -9.28
CA VAL A 53 5.15 8.92 -8.69
C VAL A 53 6.05 10.15 -8.82
N ILE A 54 6.53 10.70 -7.70
CA ILE A 54 7.60 11.68 -7.72
C ILE A 54 8.91 10.90 -7.99
N PRO A 55 9.66 11.22 -9.05
CA PRO A 55 10.96 10.59 -9.27
C PRO A 55 11.86 10.87 -8.08
N PHE A 56 12.47 9.82 -7.52
CA PHE A 56 13.56 10.00 -6.58
C PHE A 56 14.65 10.79 -7.30
N ARG A 57 14.85 12.06 -6.90
CA ARG A 57 16.04 12.80 -7.33
C ARG A 57 17.22 12.04 -6.72
N GLY A 58 17.99 11.37 -7.57
CA GLY A 58 19.25 10.77 -7.17
C GLY A 58 20.19 11.82 -6.57
N PRO A 59 21.25 11.37 -5.85
CA PRO A 59 22.28 12.27 -5.35
C PRO A 59 22.90 13.14 -6.45
#